data_AF-A0A0F8ZKK0-F1
#
_entry.id   AF-A0A0F8ZKK0-F1
#
_cell.length_a   1.000
_cell.length_b   1.000
_cell.length_c   1.000
_cell.angle_alpha   90.00
_cell.angle_beta   90.00
_cell.angle_gamma   90.00
#
_symmetry.space_group_name_H-M   'P 1'
#
loop_
_entity.id
_entity.type
_entity.pdbx_description
1 polymer ?
#
loop_
_entity_poly.entity_id
_entity_poly.type
_entity_poly.pdbx_seq_one_letter_code
_entity_poly.pdbx_strand_id
1 'polypeptide(L)'
;MKIYAGIGSRKTPKGVLEMMERTASRLARTGWILRSGGAEGADSAFERGCNHAGGQKQIFRARDAKKWAFVEAEKHMPANRPPFKTWKPYVRGLIARNMMQILGENGDSPVNVVLCWTPAKIKDGGGTGYAIRCALSRSISVYNLNEVDLQKFINKAFGE
;
A
#
# COMPACT_ATOMS: atom_id res chain seq x y z
N MET A 1 12.54 -11.05 -8.86
CA MET A 1 12.54 -9.62 -8.47
C MET A 1 11.82 -9.48 -7.13
N LYS A 2 12.26 -8.58 -6.24
CA LYS A 2 11.59 -8.32 -4.96
C LYS A 2 10.72 -7.07 -5.08
N ILE A 3 9.46 -7.17 -4.68
CA ILE A 3 8.45 -6.12 -4.83
C ILE A 3 7.78 -5.90 -3.48
N TYR A 4 7.60 -4.63 -3.10
CA TYR A 4 6.83 -4.28 -1.91
C TYR A 4 5.72 -3.30 -2.27
N ALA A 5 4.59 -3.40 -1.57
CA ALA A 5 3.56 -2.37 -1.60
C ALA A 5 3.88 -1.32 -0.53
N GLY A 6 4.09 -0.07 -0.93
CA GLY A 6 4.20 1.08 -0.03
C GLY A 6 2.93 1.91 -0.11
N ILE A 7 2.01 1.71 0.84
CA ILE A 7 0.65 2.26 0.78
C ILE A 7 0.22 2.83 2.13
N GLY A 8 -0.81 3.67 2.19
CA GLY A 8 -1.33 4.05 3.51
C GLY A 8 -2.35 5.17 3.52
N SER A 9 -2.68 5.62 4.73
CA SER A 9 -3.63 6.71 4.91
C SER A 9 -3.06 8.06 4.43
N ARG A 10 -3.95 8.91 3.93
CA ARG A 10 -3.68 10.34 3.72
C ARG A 10 -3.40 11.09 5.03
N LYS A 11 -3.85 10.54 6.17
CA LYS A 11 -3.68 11.11 7.51
C LYS A 11 -2.40 10.62 8.22
N THR A 12 -1.43 10.08 7.47
CA THR A 12 -0.20 9.55 8.06
C THR A 12 0.59 10.68 8.72
N PRO A 13 1.02 10.54 10.00
CA PRO A 13 1.77 11.58 10.71
C PRO A 13 3.11 11.90 10.05
N LYS A 14 3.56 13.16 10.17
CA LYS A 14 4.79 13.66 9.52
C LYS A 14 6.02 12.78 9.79
N GLY A 15 6.29 12.43 11.06
CA GLY A 15 7.44 11.58 11.40
C GLY A 15 7.37 10.17 10.77
N VAL A 16 6.16 9.64 10.55
CA VAL A 16 5.98 8.36 9.83
C VAL A 16 6.19 8.54 8.33
N LEU A 17 5.77 9.67 7.74
CA LEU A 17 6.05 9.98 6.33
C LEU A 17 7.57 10.04 6.07
N GLU A 18 8.32 10.72 6.94
CA GLU A 18 9.79 10.78 6.86
C GLU A 18 10.44 9.40 6.98
N MET A 19 9.89 8.53 7.84
CA MET A 19 10.32 7.14 7.97
C MET A 19 10.00 6.32 6.70
N MET A 20 8.83 6.50 6.10
CA MET A 20 8.45 5.87 4.83
C MET A 20 9.39 6.27 3.69
N GLU A 21 9.74 7.56 3.60
CA GLU A 21 10.69 8.07 2.62
C GLU A 21 12.08 7.43 2.77
N ARG A 22 12.64 7.42 3.99
CA ARG A 22 13.93 6.77 4.26
C ARG A 22 13.91 5.27 3.94
N THR A 23 12.84 4.59 4.32
CA THR A 23 12.65 3.16 4.06
C THR A 23 12.60 2.89 2.55
N ALA A 24 11.82 3.67 1.80
CA ALA A 24 11.71 3.53 0.35
C ALA A 24 13.03 3.76 -0.37
N SER A 25 13.80 4.80 0.03
CA SER A 25 15.12 5.08 -0.52
C SER A 25 16.08 3.89 -0.34
N ARG A 26 16.07 3.24 0.83
CA ARG A 26 16.95 2.09 1.09
C ARG A 26 16.50 0.84 0.34
N LEU A 27 15.20 0.57 0.26
CA LEU A 27 14.67 -0.52 -0.54
C LEU A 27 15.03 -0.36 -2.02
N ALA A 28 14.87 0.85 -2.56
CA ALA A 28 15.28 1.18 -3.93
C ALA A 28 16.77 0.91 -4.19
N ARG A 29 17.67 1.35 -3.29
CA ARG A 29 19.13 1.08 -3.40
C ARG A 29 19.49 -0.41 -3.37
N THR A 30 18.61 -1.26 -2.83
CA THR A 30 18.79 -2.71 -2.79
C THR A 30 18.04 -3.45 -3.91
N GLY A 31 17.51 -2.71 -4.90
CA GLY A 31 16.85 -3.28 -6.08
C GLY A 31 15.41 -3.75 -5.85
N TRP A 32 14.77 -3.36 -4.74
CA TRP A 32 13.34 -3.62 -4.55
C TRP A 32 12.50 -2.65 -5.37
N ILE A 33 11.41 -3.16 -5.93
CA ILE A 33 10.46 -2.39 -6.74
C ILE A 33 9.29 -1.93 -5.87
N LEU A 34 8.97 -0.65 -5.89
CA LEU A 34 7.82 -0.08 -5.19
C LEU A 34 6.53 -0.28 -6.00
N ARG A 35 5.45 -0.71 -5.33
CA ARG A 35 4.06 -0.54 -5.82
C ARG A 35 3.27 0.38 -4.91
N SER A 36 2.59 1.37 -5.50
CA SER A 36 1.79 2.35 -4.74
C SER A 36 0.62 2.93 -5.55
N GLY A 37 -0.16 3.84 -4.97
CA GLY A 37 -1.34 4.46 -5.58
C GLY A 37 -1.25 5.94 -5.88
N GLY A 38 -0.14 6.58 -5.48
CA GLY A 38 0.09 8.01 -5.66
C GLY A 38 -0.95 8.93 -5.04
N ALA A 39 -1.61 8.48 -3.97
CA ALA A 39 -2.39 9.35 -3.11
C ALA A 39 -1.48 10.28 -2.29
N GLU A 40 -2.05 11.39 -1.81
CA GLU A 40 -1.38 12.24 -0.82
C GLU A 40 -1.10 11.46 0.48
N GLY A 41 -0.06 11.86 1.21
CA GLY A 41 0.37 11.17 2.43
C GLY A 41 1.26 9.96 2.09
N ALA A 42 0.92 8.79 2.64
CA ALA A 42 1.81 7.62 2.65
C ALA A 42 2.32 7.22 1.25
N ASP A 43 1.42 7.09 0.27
CA ASP A 43 1.79 6.69 -1.10
C ASP A 43 2.86 7.64 -1.68
N SER A 44 2.60 8.96 -1.61
CA SER A 44 3.56 9.97 -2.08
C SER A 44 4.89 9.97 -1.32
N ALA A 45 4.90 9.62 -0.02
CA ALA A 45 6.14 9.49 0.76
C ALA A 45 6.99 8.32 0.27
N PHE A 46 6.38 7.15 0.07
CA PHE A 46 7.09 6.02 -0.54
C PHE A 46 7.61 6.37 -1.94
N GLU A 47 6.80 7.05 -2.76
CA GLU A 47 7.23 7.49 -4.08
C GLU A 47 8.42 8.46 -4.03
N ARG A 48 8.41 9.44 -3.12
CA ARG A 48 9.52 10.41 -2.97
C ARG A 48 10.83 9.71 -2.64
N GLY A 49 10.82 8.81 -1.65
CA GLY A 49 12.04 8.06 -1.29
C GLY A 49 12.52 7.14 -2.42
N CYS A 50 11.60 6.46 -3.10
CA CYS A 50 11.95 5.65 -4.27
C CYS A 50 12.59 6.49 -5.39
N ASN A 51 11.99 7.64 -5.72
CA ASN A 51 12.54 8.56 -6.73
C ASN A 51 13.92 9.09 -6.35
N HIS A 52 14.10 9.49 -5.08
CA HIS A 52 15.34 10.05 -4.58
C HIS A 52 16.52 9.07 -4.74
N ALA A 53 16.24 7.77 -4.65
CA ALA A 53 17.24 6.72 -4.83
C ALA A 53 17.33 6.18 -6.26
N GLY A 54 16.62 6.77 -7.23
CA GLY A 54 16.58 6.27 -8.62
C GLY A 54 15.94 4.88 -8.76
N GLY A 55 15.06 4.51 -7.83
CA GLY A 55 14.44 3.18 -7.78
C GLY A 55 13.35 2.96 -8.82
N GLN A 56 13.06 1.68 -9.08
CA GLN A 56 11.94 1.28 -9.93
C GLN A 56 10.63 1.29 -9.15
N LYS A 57 9.54 1.73 -9.79
CA LYS A 57 8.20 1.77 -9.19
C LYS A 57 7.08 1.54 -10.20
N GLN A 58 5.94 1.06 -9.72
CA GLN A 58 4.69 0.97 -10.45
C GLN A 58 3.58 1.68 -9.65
N ILE A 59 2.95 2.68 -10.26
CA ILE A 59 1.95 3.52 -9.60
C ILE A 59 0.59 3.30 -10.25
N PHE A 60 -0.35 2.78 -9.47
CA PHE A 60 -1.70 2.46 -9.95
C PHE A 60 -2.70 3.51 -9.46
N ARG A 61 -3.23 4.31 -10.39
CA ARG A 61 -4.25 5.34 -10.15
C ARG A 61 -5.66 4.81 -10.41
N ALA A 62 -6.66 5.64 -10.16
CA ALA A 62 -8.08 5.34 -10.37
C ALA A 62 -8.41 4.78 -11.74
N ARG A 63 -7.89 5.49 -12.74
CA ARG A 63 -8.12 5.24 -14.15
C ARG A 63 -7.43 3.98 -14.65
N ASP A 64 -6.45 3.47 -13.91
CA ASP A 64 -5.67 2.29 -14.28
C ASP A 64 -6.35 0.98 -13.83
N ALA A 65 -7.44 1.09 -13.03
CA ALA A 65 -8.13 -0.05 -12.48
C ALA A 65 -8.69 -0.98 -13.58
N LYS A 66 -8.17 -2.22 -13.65
CA LYS A 66 -8.64 -3.24 -14.58
C LYS A 66 -9.90 -3.95 -14.08
N LYS A 67 -10.68 -4.53 -15.00
CA LYS A 67 -11.93 -5.25 -14.69
C LYS A 67 -11.76 -6.32 -13.60
N TRP A 68 -10.70 -7.13 -13.68
CA TRP A 68 -10.41 -8.17 -12.68
C TRP A 68 -10.23 -7.59 -11.27
N ALA A 69 -9.67 -6.38 -11.17
CA ALA A 69 -9.36 -5.74 -9.91
C ALA A 69 -10.64 -5.28 -9.17
N PHE A 70 -11.72 -4.98 -9.90
CA PHE A 70 -13.03 -4.71 -9.29
C PHE A 70 -13.64 -5.97 -8.68
N VAL A 71 -13.53 -7.11 -9.38
CA VAL A 71 -14.02 -8.41 -8.88
C VAL A 71 -13.22 -8.82 -7.65
N GLU A 72 -11.91 -8.65 -7.68
CA GLU A 72 -11.05 -8.96 -6.53
C GLU A 72 -11.33 -8.04 -5.34
N ALA A 73 -11.54 -6.74 -5.57
CA ALA A 73 -11.88 -5.77 -4.53
C ALA A 73 -13.17 -6.14 -3.77
N GLU A 74 -14.18 -6.66 -4.47
CA GLU A 74 -15.47 -7.05 -3.89
C GLU A 74 -15.32 -8.22 -2.91
N LYS A 75 -14.38 -9.15 -3.14
CA LYS A 75 -14.07 -10.24 -2.21
C LYS A 75 -13.53 -9.78 -0.85
N HIS A 76 -12.91 -8.59 -0.82
CA HIS A 76 -12.28 -8.01 0.38
C HIS A 76 -13.13 -6.92 1.01
N MET A 77 -14.44 -6.89 0.71
CA MET A 77 -15.38 -5.97 1.34
C MET A 77 -15.66 -6.34 2.80
N PRO A 78 -15.66 -5.35 3.72
CA PRO A 78 -16.24 -5.54 5.04
C PRO A 78 -17.75 -5.76 4.96
N ALA A 79 -18.29 -6.63 5.81
CA ALA A 79 -19.72 -6.97 5.84
C ALA A 79 -20.64 -5.77 6.12
N ASN A 80 -20.14 -4.74 6.81
CA ASN A 80 -20.90 -3.54 7.16
C ASN A 80 -20.90 -2.45 6.07
N ARG A 81 -20.57 -2.78 4.82
CA ARG A 81 -20.53 -1.85 3.69
C ARG A 81 -21.67 -2.13 2.71
N PRO A 82 -22.25 -1.08 2.08
CA PRO A 82 -23.21 -1.29 1.00
C PRO A 82 -22.53 -1.96 -0.20
N PRO A 83 -23.26 -2.69 -1.06
CA PRO A 83 -22.67 -3.46 -2.16
C PRO A 83 -21.72 -2.62 -3.04
N PHE A 84 -20.58 -3.16 -3.45
CA PHE A 84 -19.54 -2.39 -4.14
C PHE A 84 -20.05 -1.66 -5.38
N LYS A 85 -20.97 -2.31 -6.11
CA LYS A 85 -21.61 -1.76 -7.30
C LYS A 85 -22.39 -0.46 -7.08
N THR A 86 -22.84 -0.17 -5.86
CA THR A 86 -23.62 1.04 -5.55
C THR A 86 -22.75 2.26 -5.25
N TRP A 87 -21.43 2.07 -5.13
CA TRP A 87 -20.50 3.14 -4.81
C TRP A 87 -20.21 4.02 -6.02
N LYS A 88 -19.82 5.28 -5.78
CA LYS A 88 -19.40 6.21 -6.84
C LYS A 88 -18.29 5.58 -7.70
N PRO A 89 -18.33 5.69 -9.05
CA PRO A 89 -17.35 5.05 -9.94
C PRO A 89 -15.89 5.35 -9.57
N TYR A 90 -15.57 6.60 -9.23
CA TYR A 90 -14.23 6.98 -8.79
C TYR A 90 -13.78 6.24 -7.52
N VAL A 91 -14.68 6.06 -6.55
CA VAL A 91 -14.40 5.34 -5.29
C VAL A 91 -14.25 3.84 -5.55
N ARG A 92 -15.05 3.28 -6.45
CA ARG A 92 -14.84 1.90 -6.91
C ARG A 92 -13.47 1.74 -7.56
N GLY A 93 -13.08 2.70 -8.40
CA GLY A 93 -11.72 2.80 -8.90
C GLY A 93 -10.70 2.79 -7.76
N LEU A 94 -10.90 3.63 -6.72
CA LEU A 94 -10.08 3.72 -5.46
C LEU A 94 -9.82 2.38 -4.80
N ILE A 95 -10.82 1.52 -4.74
CA ILE A 95 -10.64 0.22 -4.12
C ILE A 95 -10.07 -0.79 -5.11
N ALA A 96 -10.50 -0.75 -6.37
CA ALA A 96 -10.04 -1.69 -7.39
C ALA A 96 -8.52 -1.59 -7.64
N ARG A 97 -7.98 -0.38 -7.86
CA ARG A 97 -6.53 -0.24 -8.09
C ARG A 97 -5.68 -0.68 -6.88
N ASN A 98 -6.24 -0.69 -5.68
CA ASN A 98 -5.52 -1.22 -4.51
C ASN A 98 -5.23 -2.71 -4.65
N MET A 99 -6.06 -3.47 -5.38
CA MET A 99 -5.78 -4.87 -5.68
C MET A 99 -4.56 -5.00 -6.59
N MET A 100 -4.38 -4.06 -7.52
CA MET A 100 -3.22 -4.03 -8.43
C MET A 100 -1.92 -3.68 -7.69
N GLN A 101 -1.99 -2.84 -6.64
CA GLN A 101 -0.83 -2.58 -5.77
C GLN A 101 -0.31 -3.85 -5.11
N ILE A 102 -1.22 -4.77 -4.75
CA ILE A 102 -0.88 -6.03 -4.09
C ILE A 102 -0.54 -7.14 -5.10
N LEU A 103 -1.29 -7.27 -6.19
CA LEU A 103 -1.23 -8.42 -7.11
C LEU A 103 -0.56 -8.13 -8.45
N GLY A 104 -0.10 -6.89 -8.64
CA GLY A 104 0.47 -6.44 -9.90
C GLY A 104 -0.61 -6.12 -10.93
N GLU A 105 -0.15 -5.71 -12.12
CA GLU A 105 -1.03 -5.15 -13.15
C GLU A 105 -2.05 -6.17 -13.70
N ASN A 106 -1.67 -7.45 -13.75
CA ASN A 106 -2.50 -8.53 -14.28
C ASN A 106 -3.07 -9.46 -13.20
N GLY A 107 -2.76 -9.21 -11.92
CA GLY A 107 -3.27 -10.00 -10.80
C GLY A 107 -2.50 -11.29 -10.50
N ASP A 108 -1.37 -11.51 -11.17
CA ASP A 108 -0.55 -12.73 -11.18
C ASP A 108 0.85 -12.55 -10.57
N SER A 109 1.17 -11.33 -10.13
CA SER A 109 2.48 -10.97 -9.60
C SER A 109 2.28 -10.37 -8.21
N PRO A 110 2.06 -11.17 -7.15
CA PRO A 110 1.90 -10.61 -5.80
C PRO A 110 3.17 -9.93 -5.28
N VAL A 111 3.01 -8.93 -4.42
CA VAL A 111 4.12 -8.34 -3.66
C VAL A 111 4.66 -9.32 -2.63
N ASN A 112 5.94 -9.19 -2.28
CA ASN A 112 6.57 -9.96 -1.22
C ASN A 112 6.16 -9.48 0.17
N VAL A 113 5.89 -8.18 0.30
CA VAL A 113 5.56 -7.55 1.59
C VAL A 113 4.75 -6.28 1.38
N VAL A 114 3.89 -5.96 2.34
CA VAL A 114 3.20 -4.67 2.42
C VAL A 114 3.79 -3.86 3.57
N LEU A 115 4.23 -2.64 3.26
CA LEU A 115 4.57 -1.62 4.25
C LEU A 115 3.48 -0.56 4.22
N CYS A 116 2.83 -0.33 5.35
CA CYS A 116 1.74 0.63 5.39
C CYS A 116 1.66 1.44 6.67
N TRP A 117 0.86 2.50 6.66
CA TRP A 117 0.36 3.11 7.89
C TRP A 117 -1.16 3.22 7.86
N THR A 118 -1.79 2.71 8.91
CA THR A 118 -3.22 2.91 9.18
C THR A 118 -3.43 3.31 10.64
N PRO A 119 -4.37 4.23 10.94
CA PRO A 119 -4.61 4.72 12.30
C PRO A 119 -5.17 3.62 13.24
N ALA A 120 -5.99 2.72 12.72
CA ALA A 120 -6.43 1.53 13.44
C ALA A 120 -5.44 0.38 13.25
N LYS A 121 -5.40 -0.56 14.20
CA LYS A 121 -4.73 -1.86 14.04
C LYS A 121 -5.39 -2.62 12.87
N ILE A 122 -4.87 -2.45 11.65
CA ILE A 122 -5.02 -3.33 10.47
C ILE A 122 -6.46 -3.55 9.91
N LYS A 123 -7.52 -3.19 10.65
CA LYS A 123 -8.94 -3.49 10.33
C LYS A 123 -9.83 -2.25 10.15
N ASP A 124 -9.26 -1.14 9.71
CA ASP A 124 -10.08 0.03 9.36
C ASP A 124 -10.88 -0.24 8.05
N GLY A 125 -12.07 0.36 7.96
CA GLY A 125 -12.95 0.27 6.79
C GLY A 125 -12.54 1.19 5.63
N GLY A 126 -11.45 1.93 5.75
CA GLY A 126 -10.90 2.84 4.76
C GLY A 126 -10.20 2.11 3.60
N GLY A 127 -9.76 2.89 2.60
CA GLY A 127 -9.24 2.36 1.34
C GLY A 127 -8.04 1.41 1.51
N THR A 128 -7.08 1.75 2.38
CA THR A 128 -5.89 0.93 2.66
C THR A 128 -6.26 -0.43 3.25
N GLY A 129 -7.33 -0.51 4.06
CA GLY A 129 -7.79 -1.76 4.64
C GLY A 129 -8.16 -2.84 3.60
N TYR A 130 -8.60 -2.44 2.40
CA TYR A 130 -8.88 -3.39 1.32
C TYR A 130 -7.60 -4.05 0.79
N ALA A 131 -6.55 -3.26 0.58
CA ALA A 131 -5.25 -3.78 0.17
C ALA A 131 -4.67 -4.74 1.21
N ILE A 132 -4.80 -4.37 2.49
CA ILE A 132 -4.35 -5.21 3.62
C ILE A 132 -5.10 -6.54 3.67
N ARG A 133 -6.44 -6.54 3.55
CA ARG A 133 -7.23 -7.78 3.50
C ARG A 133 -6.85 -8.65 2.30
N CYS A 134 -6.62 -8.05 1.14
CA CYS A 134 -6.15 -8.74 -0.05
C CYS A 134 -4.79 -9.43 0.19
N ALA A 135 -3.83 -8.72 0.81
CA ALA A 135 -2.53 -9.27 1.16
C ALA A 135 -2.64 -10.42 2.17
N LEU A 136 -3.39 -10.23 3.26
CA LEU A 136 -3.58 -11.22 4.31
C LEU A 136 -4.26 -12.50 3.79
N SER A 137 -5.24 -12.38 2.87
CA SER A 137 -5.88 -13.54 2.23
C SER A 137 -4.94 -14.43 1.42
N ARG A 138 -3.72 -13.94 1.14
CA ARG A 138 -2.66 -14.61 0.38
C ARG A 138 -1.41 -14.89 1.23
N SER A 139 -1.54 -14.79 2.55
CA SER A 139 -0.41 -14.98 3.49
C SER A 139 0.77 -14.05 3.22
N ILE A 140 0.53 -12.88 2.62
CA ILE A 140 1.54 -11.85 2.41
C ILE A 140 1.70 -11.06 3.71
N SER A 141 2.93 -10.92 4.19
CA SER A 141 3.24 -10.18 5.40
C SER A 141 2.89 -8.69 5.25
N VAL A 142 2.22 -8.15 6.28
CA VAL A 142 1.85 -6.74 6.36
C VAL A 142 2.50 -6.13 7.58
N TYR A 143 3.30 -5.08 7.37
CA TYR A 143 3.95 -4.33 8.43
C TYR A 143 3.32 -2.95 8.53
N ASN A 144 2.56 -2.73 9.60
CA ASN A 144 1.92 -1.45 9.88
C ASN A 144 2.87 -0.57 10.69
N LEU A 145 3.39 0.48 10.08
CA LEU A 145 4.29 1.47 10.67
C LEU A 145 3.65 2.28 11.81
N ASN A 146 2.36 2.09 12.11
CA ASN A 146 1.75 2.60 13.33
C ASN A 146 2.13 1.76 14.58
N GLU A 147 2.70 0.57 14.40
CA GLU A 147 3.10 -0.30 15.49
C GLU A 147 4.42 0.19 16.11
N VAL A 148 4.37 0.49 17.42
CA VAL A 148 5.48 1.10 18.17
C VAL A 148 6.76 0.27 18.07
N ASP A 149 6.67 -1.05 18.15
CA ASP A 149 7.85 -1.92 18.10
C ASP A 149 8.48 -1.96 16.71
N LEU A 150 7.67 -1.86 15.66
CA LEU A 150 8.16 -1.75 14.30
C LEU A 150 8.84 -0.39 14.08
N GLN A 151 8.29 0.69 14.62
CA GLN A 151 8.96 1.99 14.60
C GLN A 151 10.30 1.95 15.34
N LYS A 152 10.35 1.34 16.54
CA LYS A 152 11.60 1.16 17.29
C LYS A 152 12.61 0.31 16.54
N PHE A 153 12.18 -0.81 15.95
CA PHE A 153 13.05 -1.67 15.14
C PHE A 153 13.64 -0.91 13.96
N ILE A 154 12.79 -0.19 13.22
CA ILE A 154 13.24 0.61 12.07
C ILE A 154 14.18 1.72 12.56
N ASN A 155 13.84 2.47 13.59
CA ASN A 155 14.73 3.49 14.12
C ASN A 155 16.07 2.93 14.61
N LYS A 156 16.12 1.70 15.15
CA LYS A 156 17.39 1.05 15.51
C LYS A 156 18.17 0.56 14.29
N ALA A 157 17.49 0.05 13.27
CA ALA A 157 18.12 -0.49 12.06
C ALA A 157 18.52 0.60 11.03
N PHE A 158 17.90 1.78 11.13
CA PHE A 158 17.98 2.87 10.16
C PHE A 158 18.21 4.26 10.77
N GLY A 159 18.31 4.36 12.10
CA GLY A 159 18.75 5.57 12.80
C GLY A 159 20.26 5.52 12.98
N GLU A 160 20.91 6.60 12.56
CA GLU A 160 22.29 6.95 12.94
C GLU A 160 22.36 7.26 14.44
#